data_AF-A0A1E4YHR4-F1
#
_entry.id   AF-A0A1E4YHR4-F1
#
_cell.length_a   1.000
_cell.length_b   1.000
_cell.length_c   1.000
_cell.angle_alpha   90.00
_cell.angle_beta   90.00
_cell.angle_gamma   90.00
#
_symmetry.space_group_name_H-M   'P 1'
#
loop_
_entity.id
_entity.type
_entity.pdbx_description
1 polymer ?
#
loop_
_entity_poly.entity_id
_entity_poly.type
_entity_poly.pdbx_seq_one_letter_code
_entity_poly.pdbx_strand_id
1 'polypeptide(L)'
;MAMTTSGLAFFGMLAACEKTVQIVYEHKLRPMEKQHQPWLDRIHGQLAAAYRLLEAEMPQTDPWLFGRRPLQADITSAVAFHFTREMLPDALDVKACPRLHALSVRAEESEEFRAFPFS
;
A
#
# COMPACT_ATOMS: atom_id res chain seq x y z
N MET A 1 -16.58 -9.23 18.48
CA MET A 1 -15.37 -8.43 18.80
C MET A 1 -15.06 -7.62 17.55
N ALA A 2 -15.64 -6.42 17.45
CA ALA A 2 -15.38 -5.53 16.33
C ALA A 2 -13.97 -4.95 16.53
N MET A 3 -13.05 -5.25 15.61
CA MET A 3 -11.81 -4.48 15.50
C MET A 3 -12.21 -3.02 15.30
N THR A 4 -11.69 -2.14 16.15
CA THR A 4 -11.79 -0.70 15.93
C THR A 4 -11.19 -0.37 14.55
N THR A 5 -11.78 0.61 13.86
CA THR A 5 -11.40 1.17 12.54
C THR A 5 -9.88 1.28 12.36
N SER A 6 -9.15 1.66 13.42
CA SER A 6 -7.68 1.76 13.45
C SER A 6 -6.90 0.45 13.23
N GLY A 7 -7.44 -0.70 13.67
CA GLY A 7 -6.73 -1.98 13.61
C GLY A 7 -6.66 -2.56 12.20
N LEU A 8 -7.74 -2.43 11.43
CA LEU A 8 -7.82 -2.92 10.05
C LEU A 8 -6.86 -2.17 9.13
N ALA A 9 -6.73 -0.86 9.29
CA ALA A 9 -5.77 -0.05 8.53
C ALA A 9 -4.32 -0.52 8.76
N PHE A 10 -3.93 -0.77 10.02
CA PHE A 10 -2.58 -1.22 10.35
C PHE A 10 -2.23 -2.58 9.74
N PHE A 11 -3.13 -3.57 9.83
CA PHE A 11 -2.90 -4.88 9.22
C PHE A 11 -2.96 -4.84 7.69
N GLY A 12 -3.83 -4.01 7.12
CA GLY A 12 -3.97 -3.83 5.67
C GLY A 12 -2.68 -3.31 5.02
N MET A 13 -2.04 -2.29 5.59
CA MET A 13 -0.80 -1.73 5.04
C MET A 13 0.40 -2.70 5.11
N LEU A 14 0.53 -3.46 6.22
CA LEU A 14 1.58 -4.47 6.35
C LEU A 14 1.38 -5.60 5.35
N ALA A 15 0.12 -6.05 5.19
CA ALA A 15 -0.23 -7.06 4.22
C ALA A 15 0.05 -6.58 2.78
N ALA A 16 -0.21 -5.32 2.46
CA ALA A 16 0.10 -4.77 1.14
C ALA A 16 1.62 -4.77 0.87
N CYS A 17 2.43 -4.18 1.76
CA CYS A 17 3.89 -4.15 1.62
C CYS A 17 4.49 -5.55 1.43
N GLU A 18 4.10 -6.50 2.28
CA GLU A 18 4.64 -7.87 2.22
C GLU A 18 4.33 -8.54 0.87
N LYS A 19 3.13 -8.29 0.30
CA LYS A 19 2.65 -8.96 -0.91
C LYS A 19 3.33 -8.36 -2.14
N THR A 20 3.55 -7.05 -2.14
CA THR A 20 4.36 -6.37 -3.15
C THR A 20 5.78 -6.94 -3.20
N VAL A 21 6.44 -7.09 -2.05
CA VAL A 21 7.79 -7.71 -2.00
C VAL A 21 7.77 -9.15 -2.52
N GLN A 22 6.76 -9.95 -2.16
CA GLN A 22 6.64 -11.33 -2.65
C GLN A 22 6.51 -11.40 -4.17
N ILE A 23 5.70 -10.53 -4.79
CA ILE A 23 5.56 -10.47 -6.25
C ILE A 23 6.89 -10.04 -6.90
N VAL A 24 7.53 -9.01 -6.36
CA VAL A 24 8.85 -8.55 -6.84
C VAL A 24 9.87 -9.67 -6.76
N TYR A 25 9.92 -10.41 -5.65
CA TYR A 25 10.87 -11.50 -5.47
C TYR A 25 10.61 -12.66 -6.43
N GLU A 26 9.35 -13.04 -6.62
CA GLU A 26 9.01 -14.10 -7.56
C GLU A 26 9.46 -13.72 -8.98
N HIS A 27 9.25 -12.48 -9.41
CA HIS A 27 9.65 -12.03 -10.74
C HIS A 27 11.15 -11.75 -10.91
N LYS A 28 11.83 -11.23 -9.87
CA LYS A 28 13.22 -10.77 -9.97
C LYS A 28 14.25 -11.80 -9.53
N LEU A 29 13.89 -12.70 -8.61
CA LEU A 29 14.83 -13.65 -8.00
C LEU A 29 14.66 -15.08 -8.53
N ARG A 30 13.62 -15.34 -9.34
CA ARG A 30 13.42 -16.65 -9.97
C ARG A 30 13.47 -16.55 -11.50
N PRO A 31 14.18 -17.48 -12.16
CA PRO A 31 14.06 -17.69 -13.59
C PRO A 31 12.59 -17.88 -13.99
N MET A 32 12.23 -17.42 -15.19
CA MET A 32 10.85 -17.44 -15.69
C MET A 32 10.22 -18.83 -15.61
N GLU A 33 10.97 -19.88 -15.92
CA GLU A 33 10.55 -21.28 -15.87
C GLU A 33 10.31 -21.82 -14.45
N LYS A 34 10.72 -21.09 -13.41
CA LYS A 34 10.52 -21.43 -11.99
C LYS A 34 9.51 -20.52 -11.29
N GLN A 35 8.93 -19.55 -12.00
CA GLN A 35 7.87 -18.70 -11.47
C GLN A 35 6.57 -19.50 -11.37
N HIS A 36 5.88 -19.39 -10.24
CA HIS A 36 4.66 -20.16 -9.99
C HIS A 36 3.41 -19.28 -10.15
N GLN A 37 2.79 -19.33 -11.34
CA GLN A 37 1.62 -18.49 -11.66
C GLN A 37 0.46 -18.63 -10.67
N PRO A 38 0.04 -19.84 -10.23
CA PRO A 38 -1.02 -19.96 -9.22
C PRO A 38 -0.72 -19.28 -7.87
N TRP A 39 0.56 -19.19 -7.50
CA TRP A 39 0.97 -18.44 -6.31
C TRP A 39 0.89 -16.93 -6.55
N LEU A 40 1.37 -16.45 -7.69
CA LEU A 40 1.22 -15.05 -8.09
C LEU A 40 -0.26 -14.64 -8.09
N ASP A 41 -1.15 -15.41 -8.71
CA ASP A 41 -2.58 -15.13 -8.76
C ASP A 41 -3.18 -14.96 -7.35
N ARG A 42 -2.79 -15.84 -6.42
CA ARG A 42 -3.19 -15.76 -5.01
C ARG A 42 -2.67 -14.48 -4.36
N ILE A 43 -1.40 -14.14 -4.53
CA ILE A 43 -0.78 -12.97 -3.88
C ILE A 43 -1.32 -11.66 -4.46
N HIS A 44 -1.55 -11.59 -5.78
CA HIS A 44 -2.24 -10.46 -6.40
C HIS A 44 -3.64 -10.27 -5.84
N GLY A 45 -4.40 -11.35 -5.64
CA GLY A 45 -5.71 -11.28 -4.99
C GLY A 45 -5.65 -10.76 -3.54
N GLN A 46 -4.64 -11.17 -2.77
CA GLN A 46 -4.41 -10.67 -1.41
C GLN A 46 -3.99 -9.21 -1.38
N LEU A 47 -3.12 -8.78 -2.31
CA LEU A 47 -2.70 -7.39 -2.46
C LEU A 47 -3.90 -6.48 -2.77
N ALA A 48 -4.71 -6.86 -3.76
CA ALA A 48 -5.92 -6.12 -4.12
C ALA A 48 -6.92 -6.06 -2.95
N ALA A 49 -7.11 -7.16 -2.22
CA ALA A 49 -7.96 -7.17 -1.04
C ALA A 49 -7.44 -6.25 0.08
N ALA A 50 -6.13 -6.23 0.31
CA ALA A 50 -5.50 -5.36 1.30
C ALA A 50 -5.72 -3.88 0.96
N TYR A 51 -5.49 -3.47 -0.29
CA TYR A 51 -5.72 -2.09 -0.69
C TYR A 51 -7.19 -1.68 -0.67
N ARG A 52 -8.11 -2.57 -1.05
CA ARG A 52 -9.55 -2.29 -0.94
C ARG A 52 -9.98 -2.06 0.51
N LEU A 53 -9.48 -2.87 1.45
CA LEU A 53 -9.78 -2.69 2.87
C LEU A 53 -9.15 -1.41 3.41
N LEU A 54 -7.87 -1.18 3.09
CA LEU A 54 -7.16 0.02 3.54
C LEU A 54 -7.81 1.30 3.00
N GLU A 55 -8.17 1.33 1.72
CA GLU A 55 -8.91 2.44 1.11
C GLU A 55 -10.21 2.69 1.85
N ALA A 56 -10.98 1.65 2.22
CA ALA A 56 -12.23 1.80 2.95
C ALA A 56 -12.06 2.50 4.31
N GLU A 57 -10.95 2.24 5.01
CA GLU A 57 -10.60 2.84 6.30
C GLU A 57 -10.06 4.28 6.18
N MET A 58 -9.71 4.75 4.98
CA MET A 58 -9.20 6.11 4.82
C MET A 58 -10.25 7.16 5.20
N PRO A 59 -9.86 8.25 5.87
CA PRO A 59 -10.79 9.33 6.20
C PRO A 59 -11.38 9.92 4.92
N GLN A 60 -12.66 10.31 4.98
CA GLN A 60 -13.32 10.97 3.84
C GLN A 60 -12.92 12.45 3.71
N THR A 61 -12.75 13.13 4.85
CA THR A 61 -12.56 14.58 4.91
C THR A 61 -11.25 14.99 5.56
N ASP A 62 -10.78 14.24 6.55
CA ASP A 62 -9.54 14.57 7.25
C ASP A 62 -8.31 14.27 6.37
N PRO A 63 -7.24 15.09 6.49
CA PRO A 63 -6.03 14.89 5.71
C PRO A 63 -5.24 13.63 6.10
N TRP A 64 -5.42 13.14 7.33
CA TRP A 64 -4.72 12.02 7.95
C TRP A 64 -5.72 11.12 8.68
N LEU A 65 -5.40 9.83 8.85
CA LEU A 65 -6.25 8.81 9.48
C LEU A 65 -6.70 9.19 10.89
N PHE A 66 -5.85 9.88 11.64
CA PHE A 66 -6.09 10.21 13.06
C PHE A 66 -6.09 11.72 13.33
N GLY A 67 -6.53 12.52 12.36
CA GLY A 67 -6.80 13.95 12.54
C GLY A 67 -5.78 14.87 11.88
N ARG A 68 -5.16 15.77 12.65
CA ARG A 68 -4.46 16.95 12.08
C ARG A 68 -2.98 16.76 11.78
N ARG A 69 -2.36 15.67 12.24
CA ARG A 69 -0.94 15.35 11.99
C ARG A 69 -0.79 13.89 11.55
N PRO A 70 0.19 13.57 10.69
CA PRO A 70 0.46 12.19 10.32
C PRO A 70 0.93 11.41 11.54
N LEU A 71 0.44 10.18 11.69
CA LEU A 71 0.97 9.18 12.61
C LEU A 71 1.56 8.01 11.82
N GLN A 72 2.08 7.00 12.53
CA GLN A 72 2.73 5.84 11.92
C GLN A 72 1.89 5.17 10.81
N ALA A 73 0.57 5.08 11.00
CA ALA A 73 -0.32 4.47 10.03
C ALA A 73 -0.38 5.26 8.72
N ASP A 74 -0.39 6.60 8.80
CA ASP A 74 -0.35 7.49 7.64
C ASP A 74 0.95 7.32 6.86
N ILE A 75 2.08 7.43 7.58
CA ILE A 75 3.43 7.34 7.00
C ILE A 75 3.60 6.01 6.29
N THR A 76 3.26 4.91 6.96
CA THR A 76 3.48 3.59 6.38
C THR A 76 2.50 3.29 5.25
N SER A 77 1.26 3.79 5.31
CA SER A 77 0.31 3.65 4.20
C SER A 77 0.77 4.42 2.95
N ALA A 78 1.28 5.64 3.13
CA ALA A 78 1.84 6.43 2.04
C ALA A 78 3.04 5.73 1.39
N VAL A 79 3.99 5.27 2.19
CA VAL A 79 5.19 4.54 1.70
C VAL A 79 4.79 3.23 1.02
N ALA A 80 3.91 2.43 1.64
CA ALA A 80 3.46 1.16 1.09
C ALA A 80 2.77 1.34 -0.27
N PHE A 81 1.92 2.37 -0.39
CA PHE A 81 1.20 2.68 -1.61
C PHE A 81 2.15 3.16 -2.71
N HIS A 82 3.06 4.09 -2.41
CA HIS A 82 4.05 4.58 -3.36
C HIS A 82 4.97 3.45 -3.84
N PHE A 83 5.54 2.68 -2.91
CA PHE A 83 6.39 1.53 -3.21
C PHE A 83 5.73 0.54 -4.17
N THR A 84 4.47 0.17 -3.95
CA THR A 84 3.77 -0.77 -4.84
C THR A 84 3.56 -0.20 -6.23
N ARG A 85 3.21 1.09 -6.35
CA ARG A 85 3.05 1.73 -7.66
C ARG A 85 4.34 1.76 -8.47
N GLU A 86 5.45 2.05 -7.81
CA GLU A 86 6.75 2.10 -8.47
C GLU A 86 7.27 0.71 -8.84
N MET A 87 7.12 -0.27 -7.94
CA MET A 87 7.64 -1.61 -8.18
C MET A 87 6.74 -2.46 -9.08
N LEU A 88 5.43 -2.25 -9.04
CA LEU A 88 4.40 -3.07 -9.70
C LEU A 88 3.30 -2.19 -10.32
N PRO A 89 3.61 -1.40 -11.36
CA PRO A 89 2.67 -0.42 -11.94
C PRO A 89 1.37 -1.06 -12.46
N ASP A 90 1.42 -2.32 -12.88
CA ASP A 90 0.26 -3.05 -13.41
C ASP A 90 -0.55 -3.79 -12.33
N ALA A 91 -0.04 -3.88 -11.09
CA ALA A 91 -0.68 -4.66 -10.03
C ALA A 91 -1.76 -3.88 -9.26
N LEU A 92 -1.82 -2.55 -9.43
CA LEU A 92 -2.71 -1.67 -8.68
C LEU A 92 -3.39 -0.65 -9.59
N ASP A 93 -4.72 -0.69 -9.66
CA ASP A 93 -5.48 0.42 -10.25
C ASP A 93 -5.56 1.58 -9.25
N VAL A 94 -4.76 2.62 -9.49
CA VAL A 94 -4.74 3.84 -8.67
C VAL A 94 -6.13 4.49 -8.57
N LYS A 95 -6.97 4.35 -9.61
CA LYS A 95 -8.34 4.90 -9.59
C LYS A 95 -9.26 4.16 -8.62
N ALA A 96 -8.94 2.91 -8.28
CA ALA A 96 -9.66 2.13 -7.27
C ALA A 96 -9.24 2.49 -5.84
N CYS A 97 -8.20 3.29 -5.64
CA CYS A 97 -7.68 3.70 -4.33
C CYS A 97 -7.44 5.22 -4.25
N PRO A 98 -8.48 6.05 -4.50
CA PRO A 98 -8.31 7.49 -4.64
C PRO A 98 -7.87 8.18 -3.33
N ARG A 99 -8.34 7.74 -2.16
CA ARG A 99 -7.95 8.36 -0.88
C ARG A 99 -6.52 7.99 -0.51
N LEU A 100 -6.12 6.74 -0.71
CA LEU A 100 -4.73 6.33 -0.54
C LEU A 100 -3.77 7.04 -1.50
N HIS A 101 -4.19 7.23 -2.75
CA HIS A 101 -3.43 8.02 -3.69
C HIS A 101 -3.24 9.46 -3.20
N ALA A 102 -4.32 10.10 -2.73
CA ALA A 102 -4.24 11.46 -2.18
C ALA A 102 -3.38 11.54 -0.92
N LEU A 103 -3.46 10.53 -0.03
CA LEU A 103 -2.60 10.42 1.16
C LEU A 103 -1.12 10.34 0.77
N SER A 104 -0.80 9.44 -0.18
CA SER A 104 0.57 9.24 -0.66
C SER A 104 1.13 10.50 -1.32
N VAL A 105 0.38 11.15 -2.22
CA VAL A 105 0.81 12.42 -2.84
C VAL A 105 1.07 13.50 -1.79
N ARG A 106 0.15 13.68 -0.82
CA ARG A 106 0.32 14.66 0.25
C ARG A 106 1.55 14.38 1.10
N ALA A 107 1.83 13.12 1.38
CA ALA A 107 3.01 12.71 2.14
C ALA A 107 4.29 13.02 1.35
N GLU A 108 4.37 12.63 0.07
CA GLU A 108 5.53 12.90 -0.80
C GLU A 108 5.80 14.40 -1.04
N GLU A 109 4.80 15.27 -0.83
CA GLU A 109 4.96 16.72 -0.89
C GLU A 109 5.53 17.33 0.40
N SER A 110 5.58 16.60 1.52
CA SER A 110 6.08 17.09 2.80
C SER A 110 7.61 17.22 2.81
N GLU A 111 8.13 18.08 3.68
CA GLU A 111 9.59 18.26 3.82
C GLU A 111 10.29 16.97 4.26
N GLU A 112 9.64 16.20 5.16
CA GLU A 112 10.18 14.95 5.69
C GLU A 112 10.32 13.87 4.62
N PHE A 113 9.34 13.72 3.72
CA PHE A 113 9.44 12.75 2.62
C PHE A 113 10.42 13.21 1.55
N ARG A 114 10.42 14.50 1.20
CA ARG A 114 11.37 15.06 0.23
C ARG A 114 12.83 14.94 0.68
N ALA A 115 13.08 14.89 1.99
CA ALA A 115 14.42 14.63 2.52
C ALA A 115 14.90 13.19 2.26
N PHE A 116 13.98 12.25 2.01
CA PHE A 116 14.26 10.83 1.77
C PHE A 116 13.44 10.30 0.57
N PRO A 117 13.72 10.78 -0.66
CA PRO A 117 12.92 10.46 -1.83
C PRO A 117 13.04 8.98 -2.22
N PHE A 118 12.00 8.45 -2.87
CA PHE A 118 12.06 7.17 -3.56
C PHE A 118 13.07 7.23 -4.71
N SER A 119 13.95 6.24 -4.78
CA SER A 119 15.18 6.24 -5.61
C SER A 119 15.10 5.32 -6.82
#